data_AF-A0A609UEA6-F1
#
_entry.id   AF-A0A609UEA6-F1
#
_cell.length_a   1.000
_cell.length_b   1.000
_cell.length_c   1.000
_cell.angle_alpha   90.00
_cell.angle_beta   90.00
_cell.angle_gamma   90.00
#
_symmetry.space_group_name_H-M   'P 1'
#
loop_
_entity.id
_entity.type
_entity.pdbx_description
1 polymer ?
#
loop_
_entity_poly.entity_id
_entity_poly.type
_entity_poly.pdbx_seq_one_letter_code
_entity_poly.pdbx_strand_id
1 'polypeptide(L)' 'MAEWSGVMYGFYTNKSIDNIFSSWGKKIASINYKYKRDSFRDEEFLFFYKNDEMQNYHLENGYNLDLDGEGCFCIEA' A
#
# COMPACT_ATOMS: atom_id res chain seq x y z
N MET A 1 -17.68 -12.47 13.54
CA MET A 1 -16.38 -12.11 12.96
C MET A 1 -15.44 -13.26 13.21
N ALA A 2 -14.84 -13.85 12.19
CA ALA A 2 -13.82 -14.88 12.39
C ALA A 2 -12.60 -14.19 13.02
N GLU A 3 -12.16 -14.69 14.15
CA GLU A 3 -10.96 -14.22 14.85
C GLU A 3 -9.75 -14.63 14.00
N TRP A 4 -9.02 -13.66 13.46
CA TRP A 4 -7.84 -13.91 12.64
C TRP A 4 -6.74 -14.50 13.53
N SER A 5 -6.30 -15.73 13.27
CA SER A 5 -5.32 -16.47 14.08
C SER A 5 -3.87 -16.39 13.57
N GLY A 6 -3.54 -15.34 12.80
CA GLY A 6 -2.21 -15.12 12.23
C GLY A 6 -1.39 -14.08 12.98
N VAL A 7 -0.05 -14.17 12.88
CA VAL A 7 0.87 -13.10 13.30
C VAL A 7 1.23 -12.28 12.07
N MET A 8 1.03 -10.95 12.13
CA MET A 8 1.60 -10.04 11.13
C MET A 8 3.12 -10.04 11.28
N TYR A 9 3.79 -10.60 10.29
CA TYR A 9 5.25 -10.51 10.17
C TYR A 9 5.58 -9.28 9.33
N GLY A 10 6.16 -8.26 9.98
CA GLY A 10 6.66 -7.08 9.28
C GLY A 10 7.74 -7.42 8.26
N PHE A 11 7.95 -6.53 7.30
CA PHE A 11 9.03 -6.66 6.32
C PHE A 11 10.40 -6.62 7.02
N TYR A 12 11.18 -7.71 6.92
CA TYR A 12 12.56 -7.73 7.42
C TYR A 12 13.53 -7.37 6.30
N THR A 13 14.20 -6.22 6.43
CA THR A 13 15.20 -5.77 5.48
C THR A 13 16.41 -5.18 6.21
N ASN A 14 17.60 -5.40 5.68
CA ASN A 14 18.83 -4.73 6.11
C ASN A 14 19.10 -3.43 5.31
N LYS A 15 18.17 -3.03 4.43
CA LYS A 15 18.23 -1.81 3.64
C LYS A 15 17.39 -0.72 4.31
N SER A 16 17.77 0.55 4.15
CA SER A 16 16.96 1.66 4.65
C SER A 16 15.58 1.70 3.98
N ILE A 17 14.56 2.04 4.76
CA ILE A 17 13.17 2.20 4.28
C ILE A 17 13.12 3.19 3.11
N ASP A 18 13.84 4.32 3.19
CA ASP A 18 13.89 5.31 2.11
C ASP A 18 14.38 4.72 0.77
N ASN A 19 15.35 3.81 0.79
CA ASN A 19 15.84 3.16 -0.42
C ASN A 19 14.81 2.17 -0.98
N ILE A 20 14.13 1.42 -0.12
CA ILE A 20 13.05 0.51 -0.52
C ILE A 20 11.89 1.31 -1.13
N PHE A 21 11.45 2.36 -0.46
CA PHE A 21 10.33 3.22 -0.87
C PHE A 21 10.63 3.96 -2.17
N SER A 22 11.83 4.52 -2.32
CA SER A 22 12.25 5.15 -3.58
C SER A 22 12.26 4.15 -4.75
N SER A 23 12.74 2.93 -4.52
CA SER A 23 12.74 1.89 -5.54
C SER A 23 11.32 1.47 -5.94
N TRP A 24 10.41 1.32 -4.98
CA TRP A 24 9.01 0.98 -5.25
C TRP A 24 8.28 2.11 -5.98
N GLY A 25 8.42 3.35 -5.53
CA GLY A 25 7.82 4.52 -6.19
C GLY A 25 8.20 4.58 -7.68
N LYS A 26 9.47 4.33 -8.02
CA LYS A 26 9.93 4.27 -9.43
C LYS A 26 9.32 3.12 -10.22
N LYS A 27 9.25 1.92 -9.64
CA LYS A 27 8.66 0.75 -10.31
C LYS A 27 7.18 0.94 -10.57
N ILE A 28 6.44 1.47 -9.59
CA ILE A 28 5.00 1.58 -9.65
C ILE A 28 4.54 2.73 -10.55
N ALA A 29 5.35 3.78 -10.69
CA ALA A 29 5.10 4.82 -11.69
C ALA A 29 5.00 4.25 -13.13
N SER A 30 5.69 3.15 -13.44
CA SER A 30 5.63 2.51 -14.77
C SER A 30 4.28 1.87 -15.11
N ILE A 31 3.45 1.59 -14.10
CA ILE A 31 2.11 1.01 -14.26
C ILE A 31 0.99 2.03 -13.99
N ASN A 32 1.32 3.33 -14.04
CA ASN A 32 0.38 4.45 -13.87
C ASN A 32 -0.32 4.52 -12.51
N TYR A 33 0.38 4.10 -11.46
CA TYR A 33 -0.05 4.28 -10.08
C TYR A 33 0.69 5.45 -9.45
N LYS A 34 -0.04 6.20 -8.62
CA LYS A 34 0.47 7.20 -7.69
C LYS A 34 0.70 6.54 -6.34
N TYR A 35 1.45 7.22 -5.48
CA TYR A 35 1.62 6.76 -4.10
C TYR A 35 1.57 7.91 -3.10
N LYS A 36 1.20 7.56 -1.88
CA LYS A 36 1.30 8.39 -0.68
C LYS A 36 2.12 7.65 0.36
N ARG A 37 3.06 8.36 0.98
CA ARG A 37 3.79 7.88 2.15
C ARG A 37 3.06 8.38 3.39
N ASP A 38 2.83 7.50 4.34
CA ASP A 38 2.12 7.81 5.58
C ASP A 38 2.65 6.90 6.71
N SER A 39 2.34 7.23 7.95
CA SER A 39 2.85 6.53 9.13
C SER A 39 1.81 6.34 10.21
N PHE A 40 1.82 5.17 10.84
CA PHE A 40 0.83 4.75 11.82
C PHE A 40 1.51 3.81 12.81
N ARG A 41 1.40 4.13 14.12
CA ARG A 41 2.02 3.34 15.20
C ARG A 41 3.53 3.07 14.98
N ASP A 42 4.24 4.12 14.56
CA ASP A 42 5.69 4.08 14.28
C ASP A 42 6.11 3.17 13.11
N GLU A 43 5.14 2.68 12.32
CA GLU A 43 5.38 1.96 11.08
C GLU A 43 5.13 2.88 9.87
N GLU A 44 6.03 2.81 8.90
CA GLU A 44 5.97 3.61 7.68
C GLU A 44 5.36 2.78 6.55
N PHE A 45 4.50 3.40 5.75
CA PHE A 45 3.87 2.72 4.64
C PHE A 45 3.75 3.57 3.38
N LEU A 46 3.77 2.88 2.24
CA LEU A 46 3.46 3.42 0.93
C LEU A 46 2.13 2.87 0.45
N PHE A 47 1.12 3.73 0.38
CA PHE A 47 -0.17 3.43 -0.21
C PHE A 47 -0.17 3.79 -1.70
N PHE A 48 -0.55 2.85 -2.55
CA PHE A 48 -0.56 2.99 -4.00
C PHE A 48 -1.97 2.95 -4.57
N TYR A 49 -2.28 3.88 -5.46
CA TYR A 49 -3.60 4.02 -6.11
C TYR A 49 -3.46 4.69 -7.48
N LYS A 50 -4.37 4.43 -8.42
CA LYS A 50 -4.31 5.01 -9.77
C LYS A 50 -4.88 6.42 -9.86
N ASN A 51 -6.03 6.63 -9.25
CA ASN A 51 -6.81 7.86 -9.35
C ASN A 51 -7.60 8.12 -8.06
N ASP A 52 -8.21 9.31 -7.98
CA ASP A 52 -8.91 9.74 -6.76
C ASP A 52 -10.17 8.89 -6.51
N GLU A 53 -10.79 8.35 -7.56
CA GLU A 53 -11.91 7.39 -7.46
C GLU A 53 -11.49 6.12 -6.70
N MET A 54 -10.38 5.50 -7.08
CA MET A 54 -9.84 4.32 -6.39
C MET A 54 -9.47 4.62 -4.94
N GLN A 55 -8.90 5.80 -4.67
CA GLN A 55 -8.59 6.20 -3.30
C GLN A 55 -9.87 6.37 -2.47
N ASN A 56 -10.88 7.08 -2.98
CA ASN A 56 -12.12 7.31 -2.24
C ASN A 56 -12.90 6.01 -2.03
N TYR A 57 -12.96 5.15 -3.05
CA TYR A 57 -13.59 3.84 -2.93
C TYR A 57 -12.91 2.97 -1.88
N HIS A 58 -11.58 3.03 -1.77
CA HIS A 58 -10.84 2.36 -0.71
C HIS A 58 -11.20 2.88 0.69
N LEU A 59 -11.35 4.21 0.86
CA LEU A 59 -11.73 4.79 2.15
C LEU A 59 -13.14 4.36 2.60
N GLU A 60 -14.03 4.09 1.65
CA GLU A 60 -15.40 3.65 1.92
C GLU A 60 -15.53 2.13 2.06
N ASN A 61 -14.82 1.35 1.24
CA ASN A 61 -15.04 -0.10 1.06
C ASN A 61 -13.81 -0.97 1.38
N GLY A 62 -12.68 -0.37 1.77
CA GLY A 62 -11.43 -1.07 2.03
C GLY A 62 -10.71 -1.55 0.77
N TYR A 63 -9.85 -2.56 0.89
CA TYR A 63 -9.17 -3.16 -0.26
C TYR A 63 -10.12 -4.04 -1.06
N ASN A 64 -10.23 -3.78 -2.37
CA ASN A 64 -11.11 -4.51 -3.28
C ASN A 64 -10.62 -4.36 -4.73
N LEU A 65 -11.34 -4.99 -5.66
CA LEU A 65 -11.06 -5.00 -7.10
C LEU A 65 -12.30 -4.59 -7.93
N ASP A 66 -13.27 -3.91 -7.30
CA ASP A 66 -14.57 -3.65 -7.94
C ASP A 66 -14.49 -2.61 -9.06
N LEU A 67 -13.40 -1.84 -9.10
CA LEU A 67 -13.08 -0.88 -10.16
C LEU A 67 -12.33 -1.56 -11.31
N ASP A 68 -13.08 -2.19 -12.21
CA ASP A 68 -12.56 -2.85 -13.43
C ASP A 68 -11.50 -3.95 -13.16
N GLY A 69 -11.58 -4.62 -12.01
CA GLY A 69 -10.60 -5.62 -11.60
C GLY A 69 -9.30 -5.02 -11.05
N GLU A 70 -9.26 -3.70 -10.83
CA GLU A 70 -8.11 -2.98 -10.32
C GLU A 70 -8.32 -2.56 -8.86
N GLY A 71 -7.23 -2.58 -8.09
CA GLY A 71 -7.25 -2.23 -6.68
C GLY A 71 -6.06 -1.39 -6.27
N CYS A 72 -6.20 -0.75 -5.11
CA CYS A 72 -5.09 -0.15 -4.39
C CYS A 72 -4.33 -1.23 -3.59
N PHE A 73 -3.12 -0.92 -3.19
CA PHE A 73 -2.32 -1.78 -2.32
C PHE A 73 -1.37 -0.94 -1.47
N CYS A 74 -0.88 -1.54 -0.39
CA CYS A 74 0.04 -0.90 0.54
C CYS A 74 1.31 -1.74 0.72
N ILE A 75 2.43 -1.07 0.95
CA ILE A 75 3.69 -1.70 1.37
C ILE A 75 4.10 -1.09 2.69
N GLU A 76 4.23 -1.93 3.70
CA GLU A 76 4.71 -1.61 5.04
C GLU A 76 6.20 -1.95 5.15
N ALA A 77 7.00 -1.11 5.80
CA ALA A 77 8.44 -1.32 5.98
C ALA A 77 8.97 -0.78 7.32
#